data_AF-A0A843UGE1-F1
#
_entry.id   AF-A0A843UGE1-F1
#
_cell.length_a   1.000
_cell.length_b   1.000
_cell.length_c   1.000
_cell.angle_alpha   90.00
_cell.angle_beta   90.00
_cell.angle_gamma   90.00
#
_symmetry.space_group_name_H-M   'P 1'
#
loop_
_entity.id
_entity.type
_entity.pdbx_description
1 polymer ?
#
loop_
_entity_poly.entity_id
_entity_poly.type
_entity_poly.pdbx_seq_one_letter_code
_entity_poly.pdbx_strand_id
1 'polypeptide(L)'
;MYYNKEGEFSMRDIKTYLSVAPVLSTLWFGSLAGLLIEINRLFPDSFSRQNKNRRVESIQNPKQRRSMAKGKDVRVRVILECTSCVQNGVTKEFPGISRYITQKNPHNTPSRLELKKFCCYCKKHTIHGEVKK
;
A
#
# COMPACT_ATOMS: atom_id res chain seq x y z
N MET A 1 -10.61 38.36 -51.25
CA MET A 1 -11.77 37.81 -51.96
C MET A 1 -11.85 36.33 -51.61
N TYR A 2 -12.24 35.97 -50.38
CA TYR A 2 -13.62 35.67 -49.98
C TYR A 2 -14.73 35.87 -51.02
N TYR A 3 -15.71 34.96 -50.91
CA TYR A 3 -16.96 34.72 -51.65
C TYR A 3 -16.87 33.62 -52.74
N ASN A 4 -17.74 32.59 -52.82
CA ASN A 4 -18.87 32.11 -52.00
C ASN A 4 -19.38 30.81 -52.67
N LYS A 5 -19.79 29.78 -51.90
CA LYS A 5 -21.04 29.01 -52.12
C LYS A 5 -21.25 27.94 -51.04
N GLU A 6 -21.93 28.40 -50.01
CA GLU A 6 -22.97 27.73 -49.24
C GLU A 6 -23.22 26.23 -49.54
N GLY A 7 -22.97 25.40 -48.54
CA GLY A 7 -24.10 24.82 -47.82
C GLY A 7 -24.93 23.72 -48.50
N GLU A 8 -24.34 22.81 -49.28
CA GLU A 8 -25.01 21.56 -49.65
C GLU A 8 -24.20 20.33 -49.22
N PHE A 9 -24.12 20.09 -47.90
CA PHE A 9 -23.84 18.74 -47.39
C PHE A 9 -25.10 17.90 -47.58
N SER A 10 -25.13 17.07 -48.62
CA SER A 10 -26.33 16.34 -49.06
C SER A 10 -26.92 15.49 -47.94
N MET A 11 -28.25 15.52 -47.78
CA MET A 11 -28.99 14.77 -46.75
C MET A 11 -28.76 13.23 -46.82
N ARG A 12 -28.26 12.73 -47.95
CA ARG A 12 -27.87 11.33 -48.16
C ARG A 12 -26.56 10.98 -47.46
N ASP A 13 -25.61 11.90 -47.41
CA ASP A 13 -24.30 11.69 -46.76
C ASP A 13 -24.43 11.71 -45.24
N ILE A 14 -25.37 12.49 -44.70
CA ILE A 14 -25.71 12.48 -43.26
C ILE A 14 -26.28 11.12 -42.85
N LYS A 15 -27.14 10.50 -43.68
CA LYS A 15 -27.71 9.16 -43.41
C LYS A 15 -26.64 8.08 -43.48
N THR A 16 -25.75 8.14 -44.47
CA THR A 16 -24.61 7.22 -44.59
C THR A 16 -23.66 7.39 -43.40
N TYR A 17 -23.38 8.62 -42.99
CA TYR A 17 -22.53 8.93 -41.84
C TYR A 17 -23.15 8.44 -40.53
N LEU A 18 -24.44 8.68 -40.30
CA LEU A 18 -25.16 8.17 -39.12
C LEU A 18 -25.21 6.64 -39.08
N SER A 19 -25.15 5.96 -40.22
CA SER A 19 -25.16 4.49 -40.28
C SER A 19 -23.75 3.88 -40.18
N VAL A 20 -22.71 4.58 -40.62
CA VAL A 20 -21.31 4.09 -40.63
C VAL A 20 -20.54 4.52 -39.37
N ALA A 21 -20.87 5.67 -38.76
CA ALA A 21 -20.24 6.16 -37.54
C ALA A 21 -20.35 5.21 -36.33
N PRO A 22 -21.46 4.49 -36.08
CA PRO A 22 -21.56 3.51 -35.00
C PRO A 22 -20.59 2.33 -35.20
N VAL A 23 -20.38 1.90 -36.45
CA VAL A 23 -19.50 0.77 -36.77
C VAL A 23 -18.04 1.18 -36.60
N LEU A 24 -17.66 2.35 -37.12
CA LEU A 24 -16.29 2.84 -36.95
C LEU A 24 -15.95 3.17 -35.50
N SER A 25 -16.90 3.72 -34.74
CA SER A 25 -16.68 4.01 -33.32
C SER A 25 -16.51 2.74 -32.49
N THR A 26 -17.38 1.74 -32.65
CA THR A 26 -17.25 0.47 -31.92
C THR A 26 -15.94 -0.26 -32.23
N LEU A 27 -15.50 -0.25 -33.49
CA LEU A 27 -14.24 -0.87 -33.89
C LEU A 27 -13.01 -0.13 -33.32
N TRP A 28 -13.06 1.20 -33.29
CA TRP A 28 -12.04 2.06 -32.69
C TRP A 28 -11.99 1.90 -31.17
N PHE A 29 -13.14 1.97 -30.49
CA PHE A 29 -13.23 1.79 -29.04
C PHE A 29 -12.83 0.37 -28.62
N GLY A 30 -13.18 -0.66 -29.39
CA GLY A 30 -12.76 -2.03 -29.14
C GLY A 30 -11.24 -2.20 -29.22
N SER A 31 -10.61 -1.64 -30.26
CA SER A 31 -9.15 -1.67 -30.41
C SER A 31 -8.43 -0.89 -29.32
N LEU A 32 -8.95 0.30 -28.96
CA LEU A 32 -8.41 1.12 -27.87
C LEU A 32 -8.56 0.42 -26.52
N ALA A 33 -9.71 -0.18 -26.24
CA ALA A 33 -9.95 -0.93 -25.02
C ALA A 33 -9.05 -2.17 -24.92
N GLY A 34 -8.89 -2.93 -26.02
CA GLY A 34 -7.97 -4.06 -26.08
C GLY A 34 -6.52 -3.67 -25.79
N LEU A 35 -6.05 -2.59 -26.41
CA LEU A 35 -4.69 -2.06 -26.18
C LEU A 35 -4.51 -1.59 -24.72
N LEU A 36 -5.52 -0.94 -24.14
CA LEU A 36 -5.50 -0.51 -22.73
C LEU A 36 -5.48 -1.70 -21.77
N ILE A 37 -6.22 -2.78 -22.06
CA ILE A 37 -6.20 -4.01 -21.26
C ILE A 37 -4.81 -4.65 -21.31
N GLU A 38 -4.18 -4.73 -22.49
CA GLU A 38 -2.86 -5.33 -22.65
C GLU A 38 -1.76 -4.52 -21.95
N ILE A 39 -1.79 -3.19 -22.06
CA ILE A 39 -0.87 -2.28 -21.34
C ILE A 39 -1.03 -2.43 -19.81
N ASN A 40 -2.26 -2.54 -19.33
CA ASN A 40 -2.55 -2.75 -17.91
C ASN A 40 -2.18 -4.17 -17.42
N ARG A 41 -2.07 -5.15 -18.33
CA ARG A 41 -1.64 -6.53 -18.03
C ARG A 41 -0.12 -6.69 -18.02
N LEU A 42 0.61 -5.91 -18.81
CA LEU A 42 2.08 -5.96 -18.90
C LEU A 42 2.77 -5.36 -17.65
N PHE A 43 2.09 -4.49 -16.92
CA PHE A 43 2.51 -3.96 -15.61
C PHE A 43 1.50 -4.29 -14.50
N PRO A 44 1.31 -5.57 -14.13
CA PRO A 44 0.49 -5.87 -12.97
C PRO A 44 1.31 -5.51 -11.73
N ASP A 45 0.87 -4.48 -11.02
CA ASP A 45 1.00 -4.40 -9.57
C ASP A 45 2.42 -4.39 -8.95
N SER A 46 3.36 -3.66 -9.54
CA SER A 46 4.57 -3.25 -8.80
C SER A 46 4.23 -2.48 -7.50
N PHE A 47 3.05 -1.85 -7.46
CA PHE A 47 2.49 -1.21 -6.25
C PHE A 47 1.95 -2.20 -5.21
N SER A 48 1.41 -3.36 -5.57
CA SER A 48 0.87 -4.31 -4.58
C SER A 48 1.98 -4.98 -3.75
N ARG A 49 3.18 -5.18 -4.33
CA ARG A 49 4.37 -5.60 -3.57
C ARG A 49 4.92 -4.50 -2.67
N GLN A 50 4.95 -3.24 -3.13
CA GLN A 50 5.33 -2.12 -2.27
C GLN A 50 4.35 -1.88 -1.12
N ASN A 51 3.04 -2.04 -1.34
CA ASN A 51 2.03 -1.72 -0.33
C ASN A 51 2.04 -2.72 0.84
N LYS A 52 2.37 -4.01 0.60
CA LYS A 52 2.60 -4.96 1.71
C LYS A 52 3.77 -4.53 2.60
N ASN A 53 4.89 -4.10 2.01
CA ASN A 53 6.03 -3.58 2.78
C ASN A 53 5.70 -2.25 3.48
N ARG A 54 4.95 -1.35 2.83
CA ARG A 54 4.54 -0.05 3.41
C ARG A 54 3.55 -0.21 4.57
N ARG A 55 2.64 -1.19 4.51
CA ARG A 55 1.72 -1.50 5.62
C ARG A 55 2.48 -2.11 6.81
N VAL A 56 3.52 -2.91 6.57
CA VAL A 56 4.45 -3.38 7.63
C VAL A 56 5.30 -2.24 8.20
N GLU A 57 5.85 -1.34 7.36
CA GLU A 57 6.61 -0.15 7.82
C GLU A 57 5.76 0.82 8.66
N SER A 58 4.47 0.94 8.37
CA SER A 58 3.55 1.80 9.14
C SER A 58 3.33 1.31 10.59
N ILE A 59 3.55 0.03 10.85
CA ILE A 59 3.56 -0.56 12.21
C ILE A 59 4.97 -0.46 12.82
N GLN A 60 6.00 -0.56 11.99
CA GLN A 60 7.42 -0.55 12.35
C GLN A 60 7.92 0.82 12.87
N ASN A 61 7.30 1.93 12.47
CA ASN A 61 7.74 3.29 12.85
C ASN A 61 6.58 4.22 13.25
N PRO A 62 6.22 4.31 14.54
CA PRO A 62 5.16 5.21 15.02
C PRO A 62 5.53 6.71 14.98
N LYS A 63 6.68 7.11 14.41
CA LYS A 63 7.08 8.54 14.35
C LYS A 63 6.12 9.43 13.54
N GLN A 64 5.28 8.87 12.66
CA GLN A 64 4.54 9.66 11.65
C GLN A 64 3.03 9.81 11.89
N ARG A 65 2.51 9.59 13.11
CA ARG A 65 1.15 10.04 13.46
C ARG A 65 1.18 10.83 14.75
N ARG A 66 1.55 12.10 14.65
CA ARG A 66 1.23 13.09 15.69
C ARG A 66 -0.25 13.40 15.54
N SER A 67 -1.08 12.79 16.38
CA SER A 67 -2.42 13.30 16.69
C SER A 67 -2.38 13.96 18.06
N MET A 68 -3.12 15.06 18.14
CA MET A 68 -3.10 16.12 19.13
C MET A 68 -3.47 15.69 20.55
N ALA A 69 -3.05 16.56 21.50
CA ALA A 69 -3.37 16.56 22.93
C ALA A 69 -2.90 15.35 23.75
N LYS A 70 -1.59 15.30 24.06
CA LYS A 70 -1.08 14.41 25.10
C LYS A 70 -1.16 15.14 26.45
N GLY A 71 -2.14 14.79 27.27
CA GLY A 71 -2.04 15.05 28.71
C GLY A 71 -0.72 14.49 29.24
N LYS A 72 -0.20 15.06 30.32
CA LYS A 72 1.04 14.64 31.00
C LYS A 72 0.89 13.22 31.58
N ASP A 73 0.80 12.22 30.73
CA ASP A 73 0.80 10.81 31.12
C ASP A 73 2.25 10.31 31.11
N VAL A 74 2.72 9.92 32.30
CA VAL A 74 4.08 9.38 32.55
C VAL A 74 4.25 8.01 31.88
N ARG A 75 3.17 7.37 31.41
CA ARG A 75 3.23 6.08 30.72
C ARG A 75 3.85 6.21 29.33
N VAL A 76 4.99 5.56 29.16
CA VAL A 76 5.76 5.53 27.91
C VAL A 76 5.31 4.35 27.06
N ARG A 77 5.05 4.59 25.77
CA ARG A 77 4.83 3.52 24.79
C ARG A 77 6.16 2.85 24.49
N VAL A 78 6.23 1.55 24.70
CA VAL A 78 7.43 0.73 24.44
C VAL A 78 7.11 -0.33 23.40
N ILE A 79 8.14 -0.71 22.66
CA ILE A 79 8.07 -1.71 21.60
C ILE A 79 8.84 -2.94 22.06
N LEU A 80 8.18 -4.09 22.05
CA LEU A 80 8.76 -5.39 22.37
C LEU A 80 8.99 -6.16 21.06
N GLU A 81 10.23 -6.58 20.82
CA GLU A 81 10.62 -7.32 19.62
C GLU A 81 11.07 -8.74 19.98
N CYS A 82 10.74 -9.71 19.13
CA CYS A 82 11.16 -11.10 19.32
C CYS A 82 12.68 -11.24 19.21
N THR A 83 13.32 -11.80 20.24
CA THR A 83 14.78 -11.96 20.27
C THR A 83 15.27 -12.96 19.22
N SER A 84 14.55 -14.06 18.99
CA SER A 84 14.94 -15.07 17.98
C SER A 84 14.79 -14.57 16.55
N CYS A 85 13.75 -13.77 16.25
CA CYS A 85 13.61 -13.16 14.93
C CYS A 85 14.70 -12.11 14.65
N VAL A 86 15.11 -11.36 15.67
CA VAL A 86 16.18 -10.36 15.55
C VAL A 86 17.54 -11.04 15.33
N GLN A 87 17.84 -12.10 16.08
CA GLN A 87 19.10 -12.84 15.93
C GLN A 87 19.20 -13.58 14.58
N ASN A 88 18.10 -14.17 14.10
CA ASN A 88 18.08 -14.87 12.82
C ASN A 88 18.02 -13.93 11.60
N GLY A 89 17.94 -12.61 11.78
CA GLY A 89 17.92 -11.66 10.67
C GLY A 89 19.16 -11.67 9.77
N VAL A 90 20.27 -12.27 10.24
CA VAL A 90 21.52 -12.45 9.48
C VAL A 90 21.41 -13.62 8.50
N THR A 91 20.70 -14.68 8.87
CA THR A 91 20.44 -15.89 8.08
C THR A 91 18.95 -15.91 7.74
N LYS A 92 18.57 -15.27 6.62
CA LYS A 92 17.20 -14.89 6.19
C LYS A 92 16.14 -16.02 6.16
N GLU A 93 15.83 -16.67 7.27
CA GLU A 93 14.76 -17.67 7.38
C GLU A 93 13.37 -17.02 7.45
N PHE A 94 13.27 -15.79 7.98
CA PHE A 94 11.98 -15.13 8.20
C PHE A 94 11.90 -13.77 7.48
N PRO A 95 10.77 -13.47 6.81
CA PRO A 95 10.58 -12.22 6.07
C PRO A 95 10.36 -10.98 6.96
N GLY A 96 10.23 -11.15 8.29
CA GLY A 96 9.97 -10.04 9.22
C GLY A 96 10.18 -10.40 10.69
N ILE A 97 10.06 -9.41 11.57
CA ILE A 97 10.22 -9.50 13.04
C ILE A 97 8.85 -9.30 13.70
N SER A 98 8.47 -10.15 14.67
CA SER A 98 7.23 -9.94 15.44
C SER A 98 7.43 -8.83 16.47
N ARG A 99 6.53 -7.84 16.44
CA ARG A 99 6.58 -6.66 17.31
C ARG A 99 5.27 -6.46 18.03
N TYR A 100 5.36 -6.10 19.30
CA TYR A 100 4.24 -5.72 20.14
C TYR A 100 4.40 -4.31 20.68
N ILE A 101 3.31 -3.56 20.69
CA ILE A 101 3.27 -2.22 21.28
C ILE A 101 2.60 -2.35 22.63
N THR A 102 3.30 -1.96 23.68
CA THR A 102 2.76 -1.93 25.04
C THR A 102 3.03 -0.56 25.67
N GLN A 103 2.40 -0.31 26.82
CA GLN A 103 2.67 0.87 27.62
C GLN A 103 3.36 0.39 28.91
N LYS A 104 4.45 1.04 29.29
CA LYS A 104 5.10 0.82 30.58
C LYS A 104 5.16 2.11 31.37
N ASN A 105 5.16 2.01 32.69
CA ASN A 105 5.44 3.13 33.57
C ASN A 105 6.93 3.06 33.97
N PRO A 106 7.80 3.95 33.45
CA PRO A 106 9.23 3.92 33.74
C PRO A 106 9.55 4.09 35.22
N HIS A 107 8.66 4.75 35.98
CA HIS A 107 8.85 4.99 37.41
C HIS A 107 8.72 3.70 38.23
N ASN A 108 7.74 2.85 37.88
CA ASN A 108 7.50 1.60 38.60
C ASN A 108 8.37 0.45 38.09
N THR A 109 8.70 0.44 36.79
CA THR A 109 9.52 -0.59 36.16
C THR A 109 10.65 0.03 35.33
N PRO A 110 11.79 0.37 35.97
CA PRO A 110 12.93 0.97 35.27
C PRO A 110 13.70 -0.05 34.41
N SER A 111 13.60 -1.35 34.73
CA SER A 111 14.30 -2.42 34.01
C SER A 111 13.73 -2.66 32.60
N ARG A 112 14.52 -3.34 31.76
CA ARG A 112 14.12 -3.74 30.41
C ARG A 112 12.98 -4.74 30.51
N LEU A 113 11.86 -4.47 29.82
CA LEU A 113 10.72 -5.38 29.83
C LEU A 113 10.98 -6.57 28.90
N GLU A 114 10.90 -7.79 29.42
CA GLU A 114 11.02 -9.04 28.68
C GLU A 114 9.79 -9.91 28.94
N LEU A 115 8.99 -10.16 27.91
CA LEU A 115 7.75 -10.94 28.03
C LEU A 115 7.75 -12.11 27.05
N LYS A 116 7.35 -13.29 27.54
CA LYS A 116 7.09 -14.45 26.68
C LYS A 116 5.78 -14.24 25.93
N LYS A 117 5.86 -14.04 24.62
CA LYS A 117 4.70 -13.88 23.73
C LYS A 117 4.83 -14.81 22.54
N PHE A 118 3.70 -15.14 21.93
CA PHE A 118 3.69 -15.93 20.71
C PHE A 118 4.37 -15.16 19.57
N CYS A 119 5.24 -15.80 18.81
CA CYS A 119 5.81 -15.23 17.60
C CYS A 119 5.17 -15.87 16.38
N CYS A 120 4.54 -15.06 15.50
CA CYS A 120 3.92 -15.56 14.28
C CYS A 120 4.94 -16.10 13.25
N TYR A 121 6.17 -15.61 13.27
CA TYR A 121 7.24 -16.05 12.36
C TYR A 121 7.85 -17.37 12.84
N CYS A 122 8.29 -17.44 14.10
CA CYS A 122 8.88 -18.66 14.66
C CYS A 122 7.85 -19.74 15.04
N LYS A 123 6.55 -19.43 14.96
CA LYS A 123 5.42 -20.31 15.33
C LYS A 123 5.51 -20.90 16.75
N LYS A 124 6.23 -20.22 17.66
CA LYS A 124 6.47 -20.65 19.04
C LYS A 124 6.41 -19.45 19.99
N HIS A 125 6.24 -19.72 21.28
CA HIS A 125 6.36 -18.68 22.31
C HIS A 125 7.83 -18.35 22.53
N THR A 126 8.19 -17.09 22.29
CA THR A 126 9.56 -16.60 22.40
C THR A 126 9.61 -15.41 23.33
N ILE A 127 10.80 -15.12 23.83
CA ILE A 127 11.05 -13.92 24.62
C ILE A 127 11.01 -12.72 23.68
N HIS A 128 10.18 -11.74 24.01
CA HIS A 128 10.13 -10.45 23.35
C HIS A 128 10.75 -9.41 24.28
N GLY A 129 11.86 -8.82 23.86
CA GLY A 129 12.60 -7.82 24.62
C GLY A 129 12.28 -6.41 24.16
N GLU A 130 12.28 -5.47 25.09
CA GLU A 130 12.13 -4.04 24.79
C GLU A 130 13.28 -3.53 23.91
N VAL A 131 12.95 -2.78 22.86
CA VAL A 131 13.94 -2.13 22.00
C VAL A 131 14.12 -0.68 22.43
N LYS A 132 15.37 -0.34 22.76
CA LYS A 132 15.79 1.05 22.95
C LYS A 132 15.86 1.72 21.59
N LYS A 133 15.21 2.86 21.44
CA LYS A 133 15.29 3.71 20.25
C LYS A 133 16.26 4.85 20.50
#